data_AF-A0A413YRY6-F1
#
_entry.id   AF-A0A413YRY6-F1
#
_cell.length_a   1.000
_cell.length_b   1.000
_cell.length_c   1.000
_cell.angle_alpha   90.00
_cell.angle_beta   90.00
_cell.angle_gamma   90.00
#
_symmetry.space_group_name_H-M   'P 1'
#
loop_
_entity.id
_entity.type
_entity.pdbx_description
1 polymer ?
#
loop_
_entity_poly.entity_id
_entity_poly.type
_entity_poly.pdbx_seq_one_letter_code
_entity_poly.pdbx_strand_id
1 'polypeptide(L)'
;MDNGGKNEAFFTGLLNKTRKDKIFIVILAGILMMVIAMPTKSSSAKSYTTGPVISTGSEDYEKNLGEELQQMLENTDGVGKVKVLVKTTDTKEVTGVLVVCEGGDDKNLVAYITDAINGLLGVPVHKIKVMKMSE
;
A
#
# COMPACT_ATOMS: atom_id res chain seq x y z
N MET A 1 18.89 8.90 39.70
CA MET A 1 19.47 9.55 38.51
C MET A 1 18.51 10.61 38.01
N ASP A 2 18.92 11.88 38.00
CA ASP A 2 18.14 13.04 37.55
C ASP A 2 18.39 13.28 36.05
N ASN A 3 17.34 13.16 35.23
CA ASN A 3 17.39 13.36 33.78
C ASN A 3 16.58 14.60 33.33
N GLY A 4 16.07 15.41 34.25
CA GLY A 4 15.16 16.53 33.93
C GLY A 4 15.84 17.86 33.56
N GLY A 5 17.07 18.10 34.03
CA GLY A 5 17.77 19.38 33.83
C GLY A 5 18.60 19.50 32.54
N LYS A 6 18.92 18.37 31.88
CA LYS A 6 19.84 18.36 30.72
C LYS A 6 19.18 18.83 29.43
N ASN A 7 17.91 18.49 29.23
CA ASN A 7 17.08 18.93 28.11
C ASN A 7 16.86 20.45 28.14
N GLU A 8 16.46 21.02 29.28
CA GLU A 8 16.21 22.46 29.47
C GLU A 8 17.44 23.32 29.10
N ALA A 9 18.63 22.91 29.55
CA ALA A 9 19.88 23.62 29.28
C ALA A 9 20.28 23.59 27.80
N PHE A 10 19.99 22.47 27.10
CA PHE A 10 20.27 22.32 25.67
C PHE A 10 19.36 23.21 24.82
N PHE A 11 18.06 23.26 25.11
CA PHE A 11 17.11 24.14 24.42
C PHE A 11 17.42 25.62 24.66
N THR A 12 17.74 25.98 25.90
CA THR A 12 18.06 27.37 26.27
C THR A 12 19.38 27.83 25.65
N GLY A 13 20.39 26.96 25.57
CA GLY A 13 21.66 27.25 24.90
C GLY A 13 21.50 27.47 23.39
N LEU A 14 20.57 26.77 22.75
CA LEU A 14 20.25 26.94 21.33
C LEU A 14 19.46 28.24 21.06
N LEU A 15 18.58 28.64 21.99
CA LEU A 15 17.73 29.85 21.88
C LEU A 15 18.45 31.17 22.22
N ASN A 16 19.66 31.12 22.78
CA ASN A 16 20.41 32.32 23.22
C ASN A 16 21.56 32.75 22.27
N LYS A 17 21.50 32.38 20.98
CA LYS A 17 22.49 32.82 19.98
C LYS A 17 22.06 34.11 19.27
N THR A 18 22.91 34.71 18.44
CA THR A 18 22.70 36.07 17.87
C THR A 18 21.34 36.20 17.15
N ARG A 19 20.82 37.42 16.98
CA ARG A 19 19.48 37.65 16.37
C ARG A 19 19.25 36.94 15.03
N LYS A 20 20.32 36.70 14.25
CA LYS A 20 20.25 36.00 12.96
C LYS A 20 20.16 34.49 13.15
N ASP A 21 20.97 33.92 14.04
CA ASP A 21 21.02 32.49 14.32
C ASP A 21 19.70 31.98 14.92
N LYS A 22 19.02 32.79 15.76
CA LYS A 22 17.70 32.46 16.29
C LYS A 22 16.66 32.24 15.20
N ILE A 23 16.66 33.07 14.15
CA ILE A 23 15.72 32.98 13.03
C ILE A 23 15.99 31.70 12.23
N PHE A 24 17.25 31.35 11.98
CA PHE A 24 17.61 30.10 11.29
C PHE A 24 17.13 28.87 12.03
N ILE A 25 17.27 28.84 13.36
CA ILE A 25 16.82 27.70 14.19
C ILE A 25 15.30 27.55 14.12
N VAL A 26 14.54 28.65 14.20
CA VAL A 26 13.07 28.63 14.11
C VAL A 26 12.61 28.15 12.72
N ILE A 27 13.25 28.61 11.64
CA ILE A 27 12.94 28.15 10.28
C ILE A 27 13.22 26.65 10.12
N LEU A 28 14.37 26.17 10.62
CA LEU A 28 14.75 24.76 10.53
C LEU A 28 13.81 23.86 11.34
N ALA A 29 13.45 24.25 12.56
CA ALA A 29 12.46 23.55 13.37
C ALA A 29 11.06 23.59 12.73
N GLY A 30 10.71 24.68 12.05
CA GLY A 30 9.45 24.83 11.31
C GLY A 30 9.35 23.89 10.10
N ILE A 31 10.43 23.75 9.32
CA ILE A 31 10.50 22.78 8.21
C ILE A 31 10.37 21.35 8.76
N LEU A 32 11.06 21.05 9.87
CA LEU A 32 10.95 19.73 10.51
C LEU A 32 9.52 19.43 10.97
N MET A 33 8.84 20.41 11.59
CA MET A 33 7.43 20.34 11.97
C MET A 33 6.49 20.15 10.76
N MET A 34 6.77 20.83 9.64
CA MET A 34 6.00 20.68 8.40
C MET A 34 6.10 19.26 7.83
N VAL A 35 7.29 18.65 7.87
CA VAL A 35 7.51 17.27 7.38
C VAL A 35 6.76 16.23 8.21
N ILE A 36 6.73 16.37 9.54
CA ILE A 36 5.97 15.44 10.39
C ILE A 36 4.45 15.70 10.36
N ALA A 37 4.04 16.94 10.08
CA ALA A 37 2.63 17.32 9.96
C ALA A 37 2.04 16.96 8.59
N MET A 38 2.88 16.74 7.58
CA MET A 38 2.40 16.18 6.32
C MET A 38 1.85 14.78 6.60
N PRO A 39 0.54 14.55 6.38
CA PRO A 39 0.00 13.21 6.45
C PRO A 39 0.71 12.41 5.37
N THR A 40 1.60 11.50 5.77
CA THR A 40 2.06 10.45 4.86
C THR A 40 0.77 9.76 4.44
N LYS A 41 0.35 9.88 3.18
CA LYS A 41 -0.79 9.13 2.67
C LYS A 41 -0.43 7.65 2.75
N SER A 42 -0.59 7.05 3.92
CA SER A 42 -0.99 5.68 4.08
C SER A 42 -2.50 5.71 4.10
N SER A 43 -3.07 5.23 3.00
CA SER A 43 -4.50 4.98 2.88
C SER A 43 -4.88 3.91 3.91
N SER A 44 -5.20 4.34 5.13
CA SER A 44 -5.84 3.50 6.13
C SER A 44 -7.35 3.57 5.95
N ALA A 45 -7.95 2.54 5.34
CA ALA A 45 -9.28 2.00 5.70
C ALA A 45 -9.69 0.85 4.76
N LYS A 46 -9.63 -0.41 5.23
CA LYS A 46 -10.86 -1.13 5.64
C LYS A 46 -10.52 -2.42 6.39
N SER A 47 -10.89 -2.39 7.67
CA SER A 47 -11.07 -3.56 8.52
C SER A 47 -12.14 -4.48 7.91
N TYR A 48 -11.74 -5.71 7.59
CA TYR A 48 -12.57 -6.89 7.76
C TYR A 48 -11.80 -7.84 8.65
N THR A 49 -12.35 -8.10 9.84
CA THR A 49 -11.78 -9.00 10.83
C THR A 49 -11.90 -10.43 10.32
N THR A 50 -10.82 -11.23 10.35
CA THR A 50 -10.76 -12.54 11.04
C THR A 50 -9.32 -13.06 11.02
N GLY A 51 -8.64 -13.05 12.17
CA GLY A 51 -7.41 -13.81 12.43
C GLY A 51 -6.13 -12.99 12.65
N PRO A 52 -5.26 -13.36 13.62
CA PRO A 52 -3.98 -12.70 13.82
C PRO A 52 -2.95 -13.28 12.85
N VAL A 53 -2.42 -12.47 11.93
CA VAL A 53 -1.17 -12.82 11.24
C VAL A 53 -0.30 -11.58 11.11
N ILE A 54 0.80 -11.62 11.83
CA ILE A 54 1.90 -10.68 11.77
C ILE A 54 2.53 -10.81 10.38
N SER A 55 2.43 -9.80 9.51
CA SER A 55 3.38 -9.65 8.40
C SER A 55 3.28 -8.26 7.74
N THR A 56 3.67 -7.25 8.51
CA THR A 56 3.68 -5.81 8.18
C THR A 56 4.59 -5.41 6.99
N GLY A 57 5.13 -6.37 6.22
CA GLY A 57 5.93 -6.13 5.02
C GLY A 57 5.47 -6.90 3.77
N SER A 58 4.36 -7.64 3.87
CA SER A 58 3.78 -8.41 2.75
C SER A 58 2.71 -7.62 1.99
N GLU A 59 1.97 -6.76 2.68
CA GLU A 59 0.81 -6.03 2.15
C GLU A 59 1.19 -5.07 1.02
N ASP A 60 2.32 -4.35 1.13
CA ASP A 60 2.75 -3.41 0.09
C ASP A 60 3.12 -4.11 -1.21
N TYR A 61 3.75 -5.30 -1.12
CA TYR A 61 4.11 -6.08 -2.29
C TYR A 61 2.87 -6.64 -2.99
N GLU A 62 1.93 -7.19 -2.22
CA GLU A 62 0.64 -7.68 -2.71
C GLU A 62 -0.16 -6.56 -3.39
N LYS A 63 -0.14 -5.36 -2.82
CA LYS A 63 -0.84 -4.19 -3.33
C LYS A 63 -0.25 -3.68 -4.64
N ASN A 64 1.08 -3.51 -4.72
CA ASN A 64 1.73 -3.05 -5.96
C ASN A 64 1.49 -4.03 -7.11
N LEU A 65 1.64 -5.34 -6.86
CA LEU A 65 1.39 -6.36 -7.88
C LEU A 65 -0.10 -6.40 -8.30
N GLY A 66 -1.01 -6.25 -7.34
CA GLY A 66 -2.44 -6.16 -7.62
C GLY A 66 -2.82 -4.93 -8.44
N GLU A 67 -2.25 -3.76 -8.14
CA GLU A 67 -2.50 -2.52 -8.88
C GLU A 67 -1.99 -2.60 -10.33
N GLU A 68 -0.80 -3.17 -10.54
CA GLU A 68 -0.25 -3.36 -11.88
C GLU A 68 -1.13 -4.29 -12.73
N LEU A 69 -1.54 -5.44 -12.17
CA LEU A 69 -2.46 -6.36 -12.83
C LEU A 69 -3.81 -5.70 -13.12
N GLN A 70 -4.34 -4.91 -12.17
CA GLN A 70 -5.59 -4.21 -12.34
C GLN A 70 -5.52 -3.23 -13.52
N GLN A 71 -4.46 -2.44 -13.63
CA GLN A 71 -4.28 -1.50 -14.74
C GLN A 71 -4.19 -2.22 -16.09
N MET A 72 -3.50 -3.35 -16.16
CA MET A 72 -3.42 -4.12 -17.40
C MET A 72 -4.78 -4.70 -17.82
N LEU A 73 -5.54 -5.24 -16.87
CA LEU A 73 -6.86 -5.83 -17.13
C LEU A 73 -7.93 -4.77 -17.47
N GLU A 74 -7.87 -3.59 -16.86
CA GLU A 74 -8.82 -2.51 -17.10
C GLU A 74 -8.71 -1.92 -18.52
N ASN A 75 -7.54 -2.02 -19.15
CA ASN A 75 -7.33 -1.64 -20.55
C ASN A 75 -7.73 -2.73 -21.56
N THR A 76 -8.24 -3.87 -21.10
CA THR A 76 -8.66 -4.97 -21.98
C THR A 76 -10.13 -4.84 -22.34
N ASP A 77 -10.46 -5.02 -23.63
CA ASP A 77 -11.83 -4.90 -24.13
C ASP A 77 -12.79 -5.86 -23.44
N GLY A 78 -13.95 -5.34 -23.03
CA GLY A 78 -15.03 -6.10 -22.39
C GLY A 78 -14.85 -6.36 -20.90
N VAL A 79 -13.71 -6.03 -20.29
CA VAL A 79 -13.47 -6.26 -18.85
C VAL A 79 -14.17 -5.22 -17.96
N GLY A 80 -14.20 -3.96 -18.40
CA GLY A 80 -14.80 -2.85 -17.65
C GLY A 80 -14.01 -2.51 -16.39
N LYS A 81 -14.70 -2.11 -15.31
CA LYS A 81 -14.02 -1.87 -14.02
C LYS A 81 -13.47 -3.16 -13.45
N VAL A 82 -12.26 -3.08 -12.88
CA VAL A 82 -11.56 -4.22 -12.30
C VAL A 82 -11.10 -3.93 -10.87
N LYS A 83 -11.13 -4.94 -10.01
CA LYS A 83 -10.40 -4.99 -8.75
C LYS A 83 -9.66 -6.32 -8.66
N VAL A 84 -8.37 -6.25 -8.32
CA VAL A 84 -7.52 -7.43 -8.16
C VAL A 84 -7.02 -7.52 -6.72
N LEU A 85 -7.05 -8.72 -6.17
CA LEU A 85 -6.40 -9.05 -4.90
C LEU A 85 -5.41 -10.18 -5.16
N VAL A 86 -4.16 -9.98 -4.75
CA VAL A 86 -3.10 -10.97 -4.84
C VAL A 86 -2.70 -11.39 -3.45
N LYS A 87 -2.55 -12.70 -3.22
CA LYS A 87 -2.05 -13.23 -1.95
C LYS A 87 -0.69 -13.89 -2.15
N THR A 88 0.26 -13.54 -1.30
CA THR A 88 1.63 -14.06 -1.31
C THR A 88 1.98 -14.80 -0.03
N THR A 89 2.97 -15.68 -0.12
CA THR A 89 3.63 -16.31 1.04
C THR A 89 4.68 -15.38 1.66
N ASP A 90 5.22 -15.80 2.80
CA ASP A 90 6.41 -15.18 3.40
C ASP A 90 7.63 -15.18 2.45
N THR A 91 7.68 -16.12 1.50
CA THR A 91 8.71 -16.22 0.44
C THR A 91 8.44 -15.34 -0.79
N LYS A 92 7.41 -14.47 -0.74
CA LYS A 92 6.99 -13.58 -1.87
C LYS A 92 6.49 -14.34 -3.11
N GLU A 93 6.11 -15.60 -2.96
CA GLU A 93 5.48 -16.37 -4.04
C GLU A 93 3.98 -16.13 -4.06
N VAL A 94 3.42 -15.93 -5.25
CA VAL A 94 1.98 -15.72 -5.42
C VAL A 94 1.23 -17.03 -5.20
N THR A 95 0.40 -17.07 -4.16
CA THR A 95 -0.41 -18.23 -3.78
C THR A 95 -1.77 -18.26 -4.44
N GLY A 96 -2.33 -17.09 -4.78
CA GLY A 96 -3.67 -17.00 -5.36
C GLY A 96 -3.99 -15.58 -5.80
N VAL A 97 -4.93 -15.51 -6.75
CA VAL A 97 -5.39 -14.25 -7.35
C VAL A 97 -6.91 -14.26 -7.40
N LEU A 98 -7.53 -13.19 -6.89
CA LEU A 98 -8.95 -12.92 -7.02
C LEU A 98 -9.14 -11.70 -7.90
N VAL A 99 -9.92 -11.85 -8.96
CA VAL A 99 -10.29 -10.77 -9.88
C VAL A 99 -11.79 -10.55 -9.80
N VAL A 100 -12.20 -9.30 -9.63
CA VAL A 100 -13.59 -8.88 -9.71
C VAL A 100 -13.68 -7.88 -10.84
N CYS A 101 -14.45 -8.19 -11.89
CA CYS A 101 -14.63 -7.31 -13.04
C CYS A 101 -16.08 -7.25 -13.51
N GLU A 102 -16.45 -6.16 -14.20
CA GLU A 102 -17.81 -6.00 -14.76
C GLU A 102 -18.13 -7.11 -15.79
N GLY A 103 -17.14 -7.46 -16.62
CA GLY A 103 -17.21 -8.55 -17.61
C GLY A 103 -17.07 -9.97 -17.04
N GLY A 104 -17.18 -10.16 -15.72
CA GLY A 104 -17.03 -11.47 -15.06
C GLY A 104 -18.13 -12.50 -15.37
N ASP A 105 -19.11 -12.15 -16.20
CA ASP A 105 -20.14 -13.03 -16.75
C ASP A 105 -19.81 -13.60 -18.14
N ASP A 106 -18.86 -13.01 -18.87
CA ASP A 106 -18.41 -13.56 -20.14
C ASP A 106 -17.44 -14.73 -19.89
N LYS A 107 -17.88 -15.95 -20.22
CA LYS A 107 -17.08 -17.17 -20.03
C LYS A 107 -15.79 -17.16 -20.83
N ASN A 108 -15.78 -16.59 -22.03
CA ASN A 108 -14.57 -16.49 -22.85
C ASN A 108 -13.59 -15.52 -22.22
N LEU A 109 -14.09 -14.38 -21.72
CA LEU A 109 -13.27 -13.40 -21.03
C LEU A 109 -12.70 -13.95 -19.72
N VAL A 110 -13.53 -14.63 -18.93
CA VAL A 110 -13.10 -15.28 -17.68
C VAL A 110 -12.01 -16.33 -17.93
N ALA A 111 -12.16 -17.16 -18.97
CA ALA A 111 -11.13 -18.12 -19.38
C ALA A 111 -9.84 -17.42 -19.80
N TYR A 112 -9.95 -16.39 -20.65
CA TYR A 112 -8.81 -15.61 -21.12
C TYR A 112 -8.03 -14.95 -19.97
N ILE A 113 -8.72 -14.31 -19.03
CA ILE A 113 -8.11 -13.70 -17.84
C ILE A 113 -7.42 -14.78 -16.98
N THR A 114 -8.08 -15.93 -16.78
CA THR A 114 -7.52 -17.02 -15.97
C THR A 114 -6.25 -17.59 -16.58
N ASP A 115 -6.25 -17.80 -17.90
CA ASP A 115 -5.09 -18.31 -18.64
C ASP A 115 -3.94 -17.31 -18.65
N ALA A 116 -4.24 -16.02 -18.84
CA ALA A 116 -3.25 -14.95 -18.83
C ALA A 116 -2.56 -14.85 -17.46
N ILE A 117 -3.32 -14.90 -16.36
CA ILE A 117 -2.76 -14.84 -15.00
C ILE A 117 -1.93 -16.09 -14.69
N ASN A 118 -2.40 -17.27 -15.11
CA ASN A 118 -1.65 -18.52 -14.98
C ASN A 118 -0.31 -18.46 -15.73
N GLY A 119 -0.30 -17.95 -16.96
CA GLY A 119 0.92 -17.79 -17.76
C GLY A 119 1.87 -16.71 -17.22
N LEU A 120 1.33 -15.59 -16.70
CA LEU A 120 2.12 -14.45 -16.25
C LEU A 120 2.75 -14.69 -14.87
N LEU A 121 1.97 -15.22 -13.92
CA LEU A 121 2.39 -15.35 -12.52
C LEU A 121 2.74 -16.79 -12.13
N GLY A 122 2.53 -17.77 -13.02
CA GLY A 122 2.73 -19.19 -12.71
C GLY A 122 1.72 -19.71 -11.67
N VAL A 123 0.61 -19.01 -11.48
CA VAL A 123 -0.40 -19.37 -10.48
C VAL A 123 -1.36 -20.41 -11.07
N PRO A 124 -1.49 -21.60 -10.46
CA PRO A 124 -2.38 -22.62 -10.98
C PRO A 124 -3.83 -22.14 -11.10
N VAL A 125 -4.51 -22.51 -12.19
CA VAL A 125 -5.89 -22.08 -12.51
C VAL A 125 -6.92 -22.35 -11.39
N HIS A 126 -6.72 -23.39 -10.58
CA HIS A 126 -7.60 -23.70 -9.45
C HIS A 126 -7.44 -22.73 -8.25
N LYS A 127 -6.41 -21.87 -8.26
CA LYS A 127 -6.14 -20.82 -7.28
C LYS A 127 -6.45 -19.42 -7.81
N ILE A 128 -6.98 -19.33 -9.03
CA ILE A 128 -7.44 -18.10 -9.66
C ILE A 128 -8.96 -18.11 -9.62
N LYS A 129 -9.55 -17.03 -9.13
CA LYS A 129 -11.00 -16.86 -9.11
C LYS A 129 -11.36 -15.54 -9.77
N VAL A 130 -12.22 -15.60 -10.78
CA VAL A 130 -12.83 -14.42 -11.40
C VAL A 130 -14.30 -14.35 -10.98
N MET A 131 -14.78 -13.16 -10.61
CA MET A 131 -16.17 -12.92 -10.22
C MET A 131 -16.72 -11.68 -10.92
N LYS A 132 -18.02 -11.68 -11.21
CA LYS A 132 -18.72 -10.49 -11.71
C LYS A 132 -18.82 -9.45 -10.60
N MET A 133 -18.50 -8.20 -10.92
CA MET A 133 -18.77 -7.06 -10.04
C MET A 133 -20.28 -6.84 -9.95
N SER A 134 -20.82 -6.81 -8.73
CA SER A 134 -22.20 -6.36 -8.52
C SER A 134 -22.22 -4.84 -8.63
N GLU A 135 -23.11 -4.33 -9.48
CA GLU A 135 -23.41 -2.90 -9.61
C GLU A 135 -24.05 -2.34 -8.34
#